data_AF-A0A368CLW5-F1
#
_entry.id   AF-A0A368CLW5-F1
#
_cell.length_a   1.000
_cell.length_b   1.000
_cell.length_c   1.000
_cell.angle_alpha   90.00
_cell.angle_beta   90.00
_cell.angle_gamma   90.00
#
_symmetry.space_group_name_H-M   'P 1'
#
loop_
_entity.id
_entity.type
_entity.pdbx_description
1 polymer ?
#
loop_
_entity_poly.entity_id
_entity_poly.type
_entity_poly.pdbx_seq_one_letter_code
_entity_poly.pdbx_strand_id
1 'polypeptide(L)'
;MPPSRHWLDPMARRVLQLLGELPPDRKPPTRPEPATAPWRIDVNRALEQDWLLLPGCTIDQAQLLVRLQQGGVQLSGCEDLERLLQLPPAQMEIWRPHLLFRWYSAPPLAEQPPVELNTASDAQLMELGLSEARRQRLRRERLRAPFRDLADLQQRLMLPPDVVEGLIGRICFGPGEKVSPELPRTA
;
A
#
# COMPACT_ATOMS: atom_id res chain seq x y z
N MET A 1 -27.26 -9.63 -20.29
CA MET A 1 -27.72 -9.43 -18.90
C MET A 1 -28.44 -10.69 -18.44
N PRO A 2 -28.02 -11.36 -17.36
CA PRO A 2 -28.90 -12.23 -16.60
C PRO A 2 -29.33 -11.53 -15.29
N PRO A 3 -30.63 -11.51 -14.95
CA PRO A 3 -31.08 -11.10 -13.63
C PRO A 3 -31.14 -12.29 -12.65
N SER A 4 -30.72 -11.97 -11.43
CA SER A 4 -31.32 -12.32 -10.13
C SER A 4 -31.39 -13.78 -9.63
N ARG A 5 -30.44 -14.06 -8.71
CA ARG A 5 -30.64 -14.56 -7.33
C ARG A 5 -31.83 -15.50 -7.06
N HIS A 6 -31.46 -16.75 -6.80
CA HIS A 6 -32.06 -17.87 -6.04
C HIS A 6 -33.55 -17.75 -5.63
N TRP A 7 -34.36 -18.64 -6.17
CA TRP A 7 -35.84 -18.64 -6.18
C TRP A 7 -36.53 -19.49 -5.09
N LEU A 8 -35.83 -19.87 -4.00
CA LEU A 8 -36.46 -20.64 -2.92
C LEU A 8 -35.96 -20.17 -1.55
N ASP A 9 -36.87 -19.65 -0.73
CA ASP A 9 -36.56 -19.23 0.64
C ASP A 9 -36.28 -20.46 1.55
N PRO A 10 -35.36 -20.35 2.52
CA PRO A 10 -34.98 -21.43 3.45
C PRO A 10 -36.15 -22.12 4.16
N MET A 11 -37.24 -21.43 4.48
CA MET A 11 -38.41 -22.07 5.11
C MET A 11 -39.15 -22.98 4.15
N ALA A 12 -39.39 -22.53 2.91
CA ALA A 12 -40.04 -23.33 1.87
C ALA A 12 -39.25 -24.60 1.57
N ARG A 13 -37.91 -24.49 1.55
CA ARG A 13 -37.01 -25.64 1.36
C ARG A 13 -37.14 -26.66 2.50
N ARG A 14 -37.31 -26.20 3.74
CA ARG A 14 -37.43 -27.08 4.91
C ARG A 14 -38.75 -27.86 4.92
N VAL A 15 -39.84 -27.21 4.49
CA VAL A 15 -41.15 -27.85 4.34
C VAL A 15 -41.09 -28.97 3.30
N LEU A 16 -40.47 -28.71 2.13
CA LEU A 16 -40.32 -29.72 1.08
C LEU A 16 -39.42 -30.90 1.49
N GLN A 17 -38.38 -30.66 2.30
CA GLN A 17 -37.55 -31.74 2.86
C GLN A 17 -38.34 -32.63 3.84
N LEU A 18 -39.21 -32.04 4.68
CA LEU A 18 -40.05 -32.79 5.61
C LEU A 18 -41.11 -33.62 4.89
N LEU A 19 -41.62 -33.13 3.76
CA LEU A 19 -42.58 -33.85 2.91
C LEU A 19 -41.92 -34.93 2.04
N GLY A 20 -40.59 -35.03 2.03
CA GLY A 20 -39.85 -36.02 1.24
C GLY A 20 -39.70 -35.67 -0.25
N GLU A 21 -40.14 -34.47 -0.66
CA GLU A 21 -40.15 -33.98 -2.04
C GLU A 21 -38.78 -33.44 -2.50
N LEU A 22 -37.79 -33.36 -1.61
CA LEU A 22 -36.45 -32.87 -1.92
C LEU A 22 -35.36 -33.72 -1.24
N PRO A 23 -34.30 -34.15 -1.97
CA PRO A 23 -33.18 -34.89 -1.37
C PRO A 23 -32.43 -34.05 -0.31
N PRO A 24 -31.90 -34.68 0.75
CA PRO A 24 -31.12 -33.97 1.77
C PRO A 24 -29.84 -33.43 1.16
N ASP A 25 -29.39 -32.26 1.65
CA ASP A 25 -28.14 -31.66 1.20
C ASP A 25 -26.98 -32.61 1.52
N ARG A 26 -26.21 -32.96 0.47
CA ARG A 26 -24.99 -33.77 0.64
C ARG A 26 -24.03 -32.98 1.51
N LYS A 27 -23.67 -33.54 2.67
CA LYS A 27 -22.61 -32.98 3.53
C LYS A 27 -21.35 -32.81 2.67
N PRO A 28 -20.80 -31.59 2.53
CA PRO A 28 -19.55 -31.42 1.79
C PRO A 28 -18.45 -32.26 2.47
N PRO A 29 -17.49 -32.82 1.70
CA PRO A 29 -16.38 -33.56 2.29
C PRO A 29 -15.68 -32.68 3.34
N THR A 30 -15.27 -33.31 4.44
CA THR A 30 -14.59 -32.69 5.58
C THR A 30 -13.52 -31.72 5.07
N ARG A 31 -13.75 -30.43 5.33
CA ARG A 31 -12.81 -29.35 5.02
C ARG A 31 -11.48 -29.70 5.70
N PRO A 32 -10.35 -29.82 4.97
CA PRO A 32 -9.06 -29.94 5.62
C PRO A 32 -8.87 -28.71 6.54
N GLU A 33 -8.20 -28.94 7.67
CA GLU A 33 -7.85 -27.94 8.69
C GLU A 33 -7.35 -26.62 8.06
N PRO A 34 -7.49 -25.47 8.74
CA PRO A 34 -7.05 -24.20 8.17
C PRO A 34 -5.53 -24.24 7.98
N ALA A 35 -5.08 -24.65 6.79
CA ALA A 35 -3.77 -24.29 6.29
C ALA A 35 -3.72 -22.77 6.40
N THR A 36 -2.81 -22.27 7.22
CA THR A 36 -2.43 -20.86 7.27
C THR A 36 -2.38 -20.38 5.82
N ALA A 37 -3.22 -19.40 5.47
CA ALA A 37 -3.28 -18.93 4.09
C ALA A 37 -1.84 -18.64 3.63
N PRO A 38 -1.38 -19.16 2.48
CA PRO A 38 -0.02 -18.92 2.05
C PRO A 38 0.17 -17.40 1.96
N TRP A 39 1.21 -16.90 2.60
CA TRP A 39 1.58 -15.49 2.48
C TRP A 39 1.87 -15.22 1.01
N ARG A 40 1.46 -14.04 0.54
CA ARG A 40 1.65 -13.61 -0.83
C ARG A 40 2.09 -12.16 -0.87
N ILE A 41 2.91 -11.84 -1.84
CA ILE A 41 3.37 -10.48 -2.11
C ILE A 41 2.75 -10.01 -3.42
N ASP A 42 2.38 -8.74 -3.47
CA ASP A 42 1.96 -8.09 -4.71
C ASP A 42 3.21 -7.63 -5.46
N VAL A 43 3.49 -8.23 -6.61
CA VAL A 43 4.74 -7.99 -7.34
C VAL A 43 4.91 -6.54 -7.82
N ASN A 44 3.82 -5.78 -7.93
CA ASN A 44 3.85 -4.39 -8.38
C ASN A 44 3.72 -3.39 -7.22
N ARG A 45 3.70 -3.87 -5.98
CA ARG A 45 3.62 -3.08 -4.74
C ARG A 45 4.58 -3.53 -3.64
N ALA A 46 5.25 -4.66 -3.80
CA ALA A 46 6.14 -5.26 -2.81
C ALA A 46 7.35 -4.36 -2.51
N LEU A 47 7.70 -4.27 -1.23
CA LEU A 47 8.92 -3.63 -0.76
C LEU A 47 10.11 -4.59 -0.88
N GLU A 48 11.32 -4.08 -0.76
CA GLU A 48 12.56 -4.88 -0.81
C GLU A 48 12.51 -6.05 0.20
N GLN A 49 12.05 -5.78 1.41
CA GLN A 49 11.90 -6.79 2.47
C GLN A 49 10.91 -7.91 2.12
N ASP A 50 9.88 -7.62 1.32
CA ASP A 50 8.86 -8.59 0.93
C ASP A 50 9.43 -9.58 -0.11
N TRP A 51 10.24 -9.06 -1.05
CA TRP A 51 10.97 -9.86 -2.02
C TRP A 51 11.99 -10.80 -1.36
N LEU A 52 12.66 -10.33 -0.30
CA LEU A 52 13.63 -11.13 0.46
C LEU A 52 12.99 -12.29 1.25
N LEU A 53 11.67 -12.32 1.41
CA LEU A 53 10.96 -13.50 1.94
C LEU A 53 10.92 -14.66 0.95
N LEU A 54 11.09 -14.40 -0.36
CA LEU A 54 11.09 -15.45 -1.37
C LEU A 54 12.38 -16.28 -1.28
N PRO A 55 12.29 -17.61 -1.21
CA PRO A 55 13.46 -18.47 -1.11
C PRO A 55 14.45 -18.23 -2.26
N GLY A 56 15.70 -17.90 -1.95
CA GLY A 56 16.75 -17.69 -2.95
C GLY A 56 16.72 -16.33 -3.65
N CYS A 57 15.82 -15.42 -3.29
CA CYS A 57 15.87 -14.04 -3.79
C CYS A 57 17.05 -13.29 -3.18
N THR A 58 17.91 -12.70 -4.01
CA THR A 58 19.06 -11.93 -3.54
C THR A 58 18.68 -10.46 -3.30
N ILE A 59 19.49 -9.76 -2.50
CA ILE A 59 19.32 -8.32 -2.25
C ILE A 59 19.37 -7.54 -3.57
N ASP A 60 20.30 -7.85 -4.48
CA ASP A 60 20.41 -7.19 -5.78
C ASP A 60 19.15 -7.38 -6.64
N GLN A 61 18.55 -8.58 -6.62
CA GLN A 61 17.30 -8.86 -7.34
C GLN A 61 16.13 -8.07 -6.74
N ALA A 62 15.98 -8.08 -5.41
CA ALA A 62 14.95 -7.32 -4.71
C ALA A 62 15.06 -5.81 -5.01
N GLN A 63 16.27 -5.24 -4.93
CA GLN A 63 16.53 -3.83 -5.23
C GLN A 63 16.30 -3.49 -6.71
N LEU A 64 16.64 -4.39 -7.63
CA LEU A 64 16.32 -4.21 -9.04
C LEU A 64 14.80 -4.14 -9.27
N LEU A 65 14.05 -5.08 -8.70
CA LEU A 65 12.58 -5.13 -8.84
C LEU A 65 11.92 -3.87 -8.28
N VAL A 66 12.32 -3.43 -7.08
CA VAL A 66 11.80 -2.20 -6.46
C VAL A 66 12.13 -0.96 -7.31
N ARG A 67 13.36 -0.85 -7.83
CA ARG A 67 13.74 0.27 -8.72
C ARG A 67 12.91 0.31 -10.01
N LEU A 68 12.64 -0.85 -10.61
CA LEU A 68 11.83 -0.95 -11.82
C LEU A 68 10.38 -0.55 -11.55
N GLN A 69 9.81 -1.01 -10.43
CA GLN A 69 8.47 -0.62 -9.98
C GLN A 69 8.38 0.89 -9.76
N GLN A 70 9.40 1.51 -9.13
CA GLN A 70 9.48 2.97 -8.96
C GLN A 70 9.61 3.70 -10.31
N GLY A 71 10.24 3.08 -11.31
CA GLY A 71 10.28 3.55 -12.69
C GLY A 71 8.97 3.36 -13.47
N GLY A 72 7.93 2.81 -12.84
CA GLY A 72 6.61 2.59 -13.45
C GLY A 72 6.47 1.26 -14.21
N VAL A 73 7.48 0.39 -14.16
CA VAL A 73 7.38 -0.96 -14.75
C VAL A 73 6.39 -1.78 -13.93
N GLN A 74 5.47 -2.46 -14.60
CA GLN A 74 4.54 -3.41 -14.00
C GLN A 74 4.71 -4.78 -14.61
N LEU A 75 4.91 -5.77 -13.75
CA LEU A 75 5.01 -7.18 -14.09
C LEU A 75 3.60 -7.76 -14.25
N SER A 76 3.36 -8.44 -15.37
CA SER A 76 2.05 -8.98 -15.72
C SER A 76 1.95 -10.49 -15.48
N GLY A 77 3.09 -11.18 -15.38
CA GLY A 77 3.14 -12.61 -15.15
C GLY A 77 4.52 -13.12 -14.74
N CYS A 78 4.61 -14.43 -14.52
CA CYS A 78 5.86 -15.10 -14.14
C CYS A 78 6.94 -14.97 -15.22
N GLU A 79 6.54 -14.93 -16.49
CA GLU A 79 7.43 -14.84 -17.65
C GLU A 79 8.25 -13.55 -17.64
N ASP A 80 7.69 -12.47 -17.09
CA ASP A 80 8.40 -11.20 -16.93
C ASP A 80 9.52 -11.33 -15.89
N LEU A 81 9.25 -11.98 -14.76
CA LEU A 81 10.26 -12.25 -13.72
C LEU A 81 11.35 -13.19 -14.23
N GLU A 82 10.97 -14.26 -14.93
CA GLU A 82 11.92 -15.21 -15.53
C GLU A 82 12.89 -14.52 -16.48
N ARG A 83 12.36 -13.67 -17.38
CA ARG A 83 13.19 -12.95 -18.35
C ARG A 83 14.06 -11.89 -17.68
N LEU A 84 13.50 -11.13 -16.74
CA LEU A 84 14.16 -9.98 -16.13
C LEU A 84 15.28 -10.37 -15.19
N LEU A 85 15.04 -11.41 -14.38
CA LEU A 85 16.00 -11.91 -13.39
C LEU A 85 16.80 -13.11 -13.89
N GLN A 86 16.52 -13.59 -15.13
CA GLN A 86 17.13 -14.80 -15.71
C GLN A 86 16.96 -16.01 -14.78
N LEU A 87 15.77 -16.15 -14.18
CA LEU A 87 15.50 -17.19 -13.18
C LEU A 87 15.40 -18.58 -13.83
N PRO A 88 15.99 -19.62 -13.22
CA PRO A 88 15.72 -21.00 -13.60
C PRO A 88 14.24 -21.37 -13.39
N PRO A 89 13.64 -22.23 -14.25
CA PRO A 89 12.23 -22.62 -14.12
C PRO A 89 11.89 -23.22 -12.75
N ALA A 90 12.81 -23.99 -12.16
CA ALA A 90 12.65 -24.57 -10.83
C ALA A 90 12.51 -23.50 -9.74
N GLN A 91 13.22 -22.38 -9.87
CA GLN A 91 13.11 -21.25 -8.93
C GLN A 91 11.75 -20.57 -9.05
N MET A 92 11.22 -20.46 -10.27
CA MET A 92 9.92 -19.86 -10.51
C MET A 92 8.77 -20.71 -9.98
N GLU A 93 8.85 -22.03 -10.08
CA GLU A 93 7.85 -22.91 -9.45
C GLU A 93 7.79 -22.74 -7.93
N ILE A 94 8.93 -22.47 -7.26
CA ILE A 94 8.98 -22.18 -5.82
C ILE A 94 8.31 -20.84 -5.51
N TRP A 95 8.53 -19.82 -6.33
CA TRP A 95 8.00 -18.48 -6.08
C TRP A 95 6.51 -18.36 -6.41
N ARG A 96 6.06 -19.02 -7.49
CA ARG A 96 4.70 -18.92 -8.04
C ARG A 96 3.56 -18.90 -7.02
N PRO A 97 3.50 -19.76 -5.98
CA PRO A 97 2.40 -19.71 -5.00
C PRO A 97 2.34 -18.44 -4.15
N HIS A 98 3.45 -17.69 -4.06
CA HIS A 98 3.62 -16.48 -3.26
C HIS A 98 3.41 -15.18 -4.05
N LEU A 99 3.24 -15.24 -5.37
CA LEU A 99 3.16 -14.04 -6.21
C LEU A 99 1.71 -13.66 -6.53
N LEU A 100 1.38 -12.38 -6.38
CA LEU A 100 0.14 -11.77 -6.86
C LEU A 100 0.48 -10.76 -7.94
N PHE A 101 -0.05 -10.99 -9.15
CA PHE A 101 0.05 -10.07 -10.27
C PHE A 101 -1.20 -9.19 -10.31
N ARG A 102 -1.02 -7.90 -10.02
CA ARG A 102 -2.10 -6.90 -10.04
C ARG A 102 -1.68 -5.68 -10.84
N TRP A 103 -2.62 -5.16 -11.61
CA TRP A 103 -2.40 -3.96 -12.42
C TRP A 103 -2.90 -2.72 -11.70
N TYR A 104 -2.12 -1.63 -11.77
CA TYR A 104 -2.43 -0.34 -11.17
C TYR A 104 -2.36 0.76 -12.23
N SER A 105 -3.35 1.67 -12.23
CA SER A 105 -3.37 2.82 -13.14
C SER A 105 -2.38 3.94 -12.77
N ALA A 106 -1.84 3.90 -11.55
CA ALA A 106 -0.82 4.82 -11.08
C ALA A 106 0.32 4.03 -10.41
N PRO A 107 1.59 4.42 -10.59
CA PRO A 107 2.68 3.81 -9.85
C PRO A 107 2.41 3.93 -8.34
N PRO A 108 2.90 3.00 -7.52
CA PRO A 108 2.99 3.26 -6.10
C PRO A 108 3.76 4.56 -5.92
N LEU A 109 3.08 5.60 -5.39
CA LEU A 109 3.81 6.67 -4.73
C LEU A 109 4.70 5.93 -3.74
N ALA A 110 6.02 5.99 -3.94
CA ALA A 110 6.93 5.60 -2.89
C ALA A 110 6.44 6.37 -1.67
N GLU A 111 5.96 5.67 -0.65
CA GLU A 111 5.70 6.26 0.66
C GLU A 111 7.07 6.64 1.22
N GLN A 112 7.67 7.68 0.66
CA GLN A 112 8.82 8.31 1.28
C GLN A 112 8.30 8.79 2.63
N PRO A 113 8.97 8.41 3.73
CA PRO A 113 8.55 8.87 5.03
C PRO A 113 8.46 10.40 4.99
N PRO A 114 7.39 11.00 5.56
CA PRO A 114 7.22 12.43 5.51
C PRO A 114 8.46 13.13 6.05
N VAL A 115 8.88 14.19 5.37
CA VAL A 115 10.05 14.97 5.76
C VAL A 115 9.75 15.73 7.04
N GLU A 116 10.50 15.45 8.11
CA GLU A 116 10.41 16.20 9.35
C GLU A 116 10.97 17.61 9.18
N LEU A 117 10.11 18.62 9.03
CA LEU A 117 10.53 19.96 8.63
C LEU A 117 11.41 20.66 9.66
N ASN A 118 11.22 20.36 10.94
CA ASN A 118 11.97 21.00 12.01
C ASN A 118 13.42 20.54 12.08
N THR A 119 13.72 19.33 11.60
CA THR A 119 15.07 18.75 11.61
C THR A 119 15.64 18.47 10.22
N ALA A 120 14.86 18.68 9.15
CA ALA A 120 15.25 18.38 7.78
C ALA A 120 16.58 19.03 7.35
N SER A 121 17.40 18.25 6.68
CA SER A 121 18.61 18.71 5.99
C SER A 121 18.26 19.56 4.76
N ASP A 122 19.23 20.32 4.25
CA ASP A 122 19.02 21.13 3.04
C ASP A 122 18.68 20.27 1.82
N ALA A 123 19.29 19.09 1.71
CA ALA A 123 18.99 18.10 0.67
C ALA A 123 17.53 17.67 0.69
N GLN A 124 17.00 17.29 1.86
CA GLN A 124 15.59 16.90 2.03
C GLN A 124 14.63 18.06 1.71
N LEU A 125 15.00 19.29 2.04
CA LEU A 125 14.19 20.46 1.70
C LEU A 125 14.16 20.77 0.19
N MET A 126 15.19 20.39 -0.57
CA MET A 126 15.20 20.54 -2.03
C MET A 126 14.20 19.60 -2.71
N GLU A 127 14.03 18.38 -2.19
CA GLU A 127 13.10 17.36 -2.72
C GLU A 127 11.62 17.75 -2.58
N LEU A 128 11.31 18.71 -1.69
CA LEU A 128 9.96 19.25 -1.52
C LEU A 128 9.51 20.17 -2.66
N GLY A 129 10.40 20.53 -3.61
CA GLY A 129 10.05 21.38 -4.76
C GLY A 129 9.77 22.84 -4.40
N LEU A 130 10.12 23.28 -3.18
CA LEU A 130 10.00 24.67 -2.76
C LEU A 130 11.04 25.54 -3.48
N SER A 131 10.67 26.75 -3.91
CA SER A 131 11.64 27.74 -4.43
C SER A 131 12.74 28.04 -3.40
N GLU A 132 13.93 28.45 -3.86
CA GLU A 132 15.05 28.80 -2.98
C GLU A 132 14.69 29.84 -1.92
N ALA A 133 13.98 30.91 -2.29
CA ALA A 133 13.54 31.96 -1.36
C ALA A 133 12.64 31.40 -0.24
N ARG A 134 11.74 30.46 -0.58
CA ARG A 134 10.88 29.78 0.41
C ARG A 134 11.68 28.86 1.32
N ARG A 135 12.67 28.12 0.80
CA ARG A 135 13.56 27.28 1.62
C ARG A 135 14.41 28.12 2.59
N GLN A 136 14.93 29.27 2.13
CA GLN A 136 15.66 30.21 2.99
C GLN A 136 14.76 30.78 4.10
N ARG A 137 13.52 31.18 3.76
CA ARG A 137 12.54 31.65 4.74
C ARG A 137 12.18 30.56 5.75
N LEU A 138 11.98 29.32 5.29
CA LEU A 138 11.73 28.15 6.14
C LEU A 138 12.84 27.95 7.16
N ARG A 139 14.11 27.99 6.73
CA ARG A 139 15.27 27.88 7.63
C ARG A 139 15.32 28.98 8.66
N ARG A 140 15.04 30.23 8.27
CA ARG A 140 15.02 31.36 9.20
C ARG A 140 13.89 31.24 10.22
N GLU A 141 12.71 30.83 9.78
CA GLU A 141 11.55 30.70 10.66
C GLU A 141 11.73 29.53 11.65
N ARG A 142 12.20 28.35 11.22
CA ARG A 142 12.41 27.23 12.15
C ARG A 142 13.45 27.53 13.24
N LEU A 143 14.44 28.39 12.96
CA LEU A 143 15.43 28.83 13.95
C LEU A 143 14.81 29.73 15.04
N ARG A 144 13.73 30.45 14.74
CA ARG A 144 13.01 31.26 15.72
C ARG A 144 12.13 30.41 16.63
N ALA A 145 11.41 29.48 16.03
CA ALA A 145 10.57 28.50 16.72
C ALA A 145 10.24 27.35 15.75
N PRO A 146 10.21 26.10 16.23
CA PRO A 146 9.77 24.96 15.42
C PRO A 146 8.33 25.17 14.93
N PHE A 147 8.03 24.65 13.75
CA PHE A 147 6.68 24.62 13.21
C PHE A 147 5.86 23.57 13.94
N ARG A 148 4.60 23.89 14.26
CA ARG A 148 3.70 22.99 14.99
C ARG A 148 2.84 22.14 14.07
N ASP A 149 2.32 22.76 13.02
CA ASP A 149 1.37 22.16 12.09
C ASP A 149 1.41 22.88 10.74
N LEU A 150 0.56 22.40 9.82
CA LEU A 150 0.47 22.92 8.46
C LEU A 150 -0.03 24.36 8.41
N ALA A 151 -0.92 24.76 9.32
CA ALA A 151 -1.46 26.11 9.37
C ALA A 151 -0.39 27.11 9.84
N ASP A 152 0.39 26.75 10.87
CA ASP A 152 1.54 27.51 11.35
C ASP A 152 2.59 27.69 10.24
N LEU A 153 2.92 26.60 9.53
CA LEU A 153 3.81 26.65 8.36
C LEU A 153 3.27 27.59 7.27
N GLN A 154 2.00 27.44 6.90
CA GLN A 154 1.36 28.23 5.85
C GLN A 154 1.39 29.72 6.19
N GLN A 155 1.04 30.09 7.42
CA GLN A 155 1.00 31.48 7.87
C GLN A 155 2.41 32.10 7.89
N ARG A 156 3.38 31.39 8.47
CA ARG A 156 4.74 31.93 8.67
C ARG A 156 5.53 32.04 7.37
N LEU A 157 5.31 31.13 6.44
CA LEU A 157 5.94 31.14 5.12
C LEU A 157 5.11 31.85 4.05
N MET A 158 3.86 32.22 4.36
CA MET A 158 2.90 32.79 3.42
C MET A 158 2.75 31.91 2.18
N LEU A 159 2.57 30.60 2.40
CA LEU A 159 2.42 29.64 1.31
C LEU A 159 1.04 29.79 0.66
N PRO A 160 0.98 29.84 -0.68
CA PRO A 160 -0.29 29.78 -1.38
C PRO A 160 -0.91 28.37 -1.27
N PRO A 161 -2.24 28.24 -1.37
CA PRO A 161 -2.94 26.98 -1.13
C PRO A 161 -2.45 25.80 -1.99
N ASP A 162 -2.15 26.06 -3.27
CA ASP A 162 -1.60 25.09 -4.22
C ASP A 162 -0.27 24.47 -3.76
N VAL A 163 0.60 25.28 -3.15
CA VAL A 163 1.86 24.81 -2.59
C VAL A 163 1.64 24.00 -1.32
N VAL A 164 0.66 24.39 -0.51
CA VAL A 164 0.30 23.66 0.72
C VAL A 164 -0.24 22.27 0.37
N GLU A 165 -1.13 22.17 -0.62
CA GLU A 165 -1.67 20.90 -1.12
C GLU A 165 -0.55 19.94 -1.56
N GLY A 166 0.46 20.45 -2.28
CA GLY A 166 1.62 19.67 -2.71
C GLY A 166 2.55 19.19 -1.58
N LEU A 167 2.35 19.66 -0.35
CA LEU A 167 3.11 19.24 0.84
C LEU A 167 2.32 18.27 1.73
N ILE A 168 0.98 18.21 1.62
CA ILE A 168 0.14 17.33 2.44
C ILE A 168 0.58 15.87 2.27
N GLY A 169 0.80 15.16 3.37
CA GLY A 169 1.27 13.77 3.39
C GLY A 169 2.76 13.57 3.10
N ARG A 170 3.49 14.62 2.69
CA ARG A 170 4.94 14.58 2.41
C ARG A 170 5.80 15.19 3.51
N ILE A 171 5.18 15.85 4.50
CA ILE A 171 5.87 16.53 5.60
C ILE A 171 5.27 16.19 6.97
N CYS A 172 6.06 16.32 8.03
CA CYS A 172 5.65 16.22 9.43
C CYS A 172 6.38 17.26 10.31
N PHE A 173 5.93 17.42 11.56
CA PHE A 173 6.31 18.51 12.48
C PHE A 173 6.79 18.03 13.86
N GLY A 174 7.07 16.73 14.03
CA GLY A 174 7.52 16.10 15.27
C GLY A 174 7.44 14.58 15.17
N PRO A 175 7.91 13.83 16.20
CA PRO A 175 7.72 12.37 16.24
C PRO A 175 6.22 12.10 16.08
N GLY A 176 5.86 11.38 15.02
CA GLY A 176 4.50 11.30 14.51
C GLY A 176 3.50 10.75 15.51
N GLU A 177 3.00 11.60 16.40
CA GLU A 177 1.77 11.35 17.10
C GLU A 177 0.66 11.68 16.11
N LYS A 178 0.12 10.62 15.51
CA LYS A 178 -1.11 10.68 14.72
C LYS A 178 -2.13 11.42 15.58
N VAL A 179 -2.41 12.68 15.24
CA VAL A 179 -3.58 13.38 15.77
C VAL A 179 -4.79 12.62 15.23
N SER A 180 -5.22 11.61 15.99
CA SER A 180 -6.55 11.03 15.83
C SER A 180 -7.51 12.17 16.11
N PRO A 181 -8.53 12.41 15.25
CA PRO A 181 -9.59 13.33 15.62
C PRO A 181 -10.30 12.74 16.83
N GLU A 182 -10.07 13.29 18.02
CA GLU A 182 -10.92 13.03 19.17
C GLU A 182 -12.32 13.54 18.82
N LEU A 183 -13.22 12.61 18.50
CA LEU A 183 -14.64 12.91 18.43
C LEU A 183 -15.11 13.34 19.83
N PRO A 184 -15.96 14.38 19.94
CA PRO A 184 -16.43 14.86 21.22
C PRO A 184 -17.18 13.73 21.95
N ARG A 185 -16.67 13.36 23.13
CA ARG A 185 -17.40 12.50 24.07
C ARG A 185 -18.59 13.29 24.59
N THR A 186 -19.76 12.98 24.07
CA THR A 186 -21.04 13.40 24.64
C THR A 186 -21.37 12.47 25.81
N ALA A 187 -21.39 13.03 27.02
CA ALA A 187 -22.15 12.54 28.16
C ALA A 187 -22.35 13.70 29.14
#